data_AF-A0A8E1RKA0-F1
#
_entry.id   AF-A0A8E1RKA0-F1
#
_cell.length_a   1.000
_cell.length_b   1.000
_cell.length_c   1.000
_cell.angle_alpha   90.00
_cell.angle_beta   90.00
_cell.angle_gamma   90.00
#
_symmetry.space_group_name_H-M   'P 1'
#
loop_
_entity.id
_entity.type
_entity.pdbx_description
1 polymer ?
#
loop_
_entity_poly.entity_id
_entity_poly.type
_entity_poly.pdbx_seq_one_letter_code
_entity_poly.pdbx_strand_id
1 'polypeptide(L)' 'MSNKLEILREYQKASSKLDQLKTEEADKIKSTSVNTSSTQVITPQFGNEMTHLNEECMQLNMILEAMDASED' A
#
# COMPACT_ATOMS: atom_id res chain seq x y z
N MET A 1 13.48 23.08 5.93
CA MET A 1 12.07 22.80 6.27
C MET A 1 11.93 21.33 6.60
N SER A 2 11.78 20.99 7.89
CA SER A 2 11.80 19.59 8.36
C SER A 2 10.53 18.80 8.04
N ASN A 3 9.42 19.46 7.70
CA ASN A 3 8.12 18.82 7.52
C ASN A 3 8.02 17.95 6.25
N LYS A 4 8.61 18.36 5.13
CA LYS A 4 8.56 17.59 3.86
C LYS A 4 9.25 16.23 3.99
N LEU A 5 10.40 16.20 4.67
CA LEU A 5 11.18 14.99 4.92
C LEU A 5 10.47 14.01 5.87
N GLU A 6 9.69 14.53 6.81
CA GLU A 6 8.87 13.73 7.72
C GLU A 6 7.70 13.06 6.97
N ILE A 7 6.98 13.82 6.15
CA ILE A 7 5.88 13.34 5.30
C ILE A 7 6.37 12.30 4.29
N LEU A 8 7.55 12.52 3.68
CA LEU A 8 8.16 11.53 2.79
C LEU A 8 8.51 10.22 3.52
N ARG A 9 9.00 10.30 4.76
CA ARG A 9 9.30 9.10 5.56
C ARG A 9 8.03 8.34 5.93
N GLU A 10 6.97 9.05 6.29
CA GLU A 10 5.65 8.43 6.56
C GLU A 10 5.09 7.77 5.30
N TYR A 11 5.14 8.45 4.16
CA TYR A 11 4.74 7.89 2.87
C TYR A 11 5.53 6.62 2.52
N GLN A 12 6.85 6.63 2.67
CA GLN A 12 7.69 5.46 2.40
C GLN A 12 7.35 4.28 3.33
N LYS A 13 7.05 4.57 4.60
CA LYS A 13 6.69 3.57 5.60
C LYS A 13 5.32 2.94 5.30
N ALA A 14 4.33 3.76 4.96
CA ALA A 14 3.01 3.30 4.55
C ALA A 14 3.10 2.48 3.24
N SER A 15 3.85 2.96 2.25
CA SER A 15 4.06 2.25 0.99
C SER A 15 4.78 0.92 1.19
N SER A 16 5.82 0.86 2.04
CA SER A 16 6.50 -0.40 2.38
C SER A 16 5.56 -1.39 3.05
N LYS A 17 4.68 -0.92 3.94
CA LYS A 17 3.72 -1.79 4.62
C LYS A 17 2.65 -2.33 3.67
N LEU A 18 2.20 -1.50 2.73
CA LEU A 18 1.29 -1.92 1.66
C LEU A 18 1.93 -2.98 0.75
N ASP A 19 3.21 -2.83 0.42
CA ASP A 19 3.95 -3.80 -0.39
C ASP A 19 4.15 -5.16 0.34
N GLN A 20 4.42 -5.11 1.65
CA GLN A 20 4.48 -6.30 2.50
C GLN A 20 3.14 -7.05 2.51
N LEU A 21 2.03 -6.34 2.78
CA LEU A 21 0.70 -6.95 2.75
C LEU A 21 0.36 -7.54 1.39
N LYS A 22 0.79 -6.90 0.28
CA LYS A 22 0.60 -7.43 -1.09
C LYS A 22 1.37 -8.71 -1.31
N THR A 23 2.60 -8.74 -0.83
CA THR A 23 3.47 -9.92 -0.93
C THR A 23 2.93 -11.07 -0.09
N GLU A 24 2.48 -10.81 1.13
CA GLU A 24 1.86 -11.81 2.01
C GLU A 24 0.56 -12.37 1.44
N GLU A 25 -0.29 -11.51 0.86
CA GLU A 25 -1.52 -11.95 0.19
C GLU A 25 -1.21 -12.79 -1.05
N ALA A 26 -0.24 -12.37 -1.87
CA ALA A 26 0.21 -13.13 -3.04
C ALA A 26 0.85 -14.48 -2.67
N ASP A 27 1.60 -14.56 -1.57
CA ASP A 27 2.23 -15.79 -1.10
C ASP A 27 1.20 -16.81 -0.56
N LYS A 28 0.19 -16.34 0.18
CA LYS A 28 -0.95 -17.17 0.61
C LYS A 28 -1.72 -17.76 -0.58
N ILE A 29 -1.90 -16.96 -1.63
CA ILE A 29 -2.58 -17.38 -2.86
C ILE A 29 -1.75 -18.46 -3.58
N LYS A 30 -0.44 -18.24 -3.75
CA LYS A 30 0.47 -19.20 -4.40
C LYS A 30 0.52 -20.53 -3.65
N SER A 31 0.61 -20.49 -2.31
CA SER A 31 0.64 -21.69 -1.46
C SER A 31 -0.66 -22.50 -1.52
N THR A 32 -1.81 -21.84 -1.73
CA THR A 32 -3.13 -22.48 -1.85
C THR A 32 -3.34 -23.16 -3.21
N SER A 33 -2.60 -22.74 -4.25
CA SER A 33 -2.78 -23.22 -5.63
C SER A 33 -2.23 -24.63 -5.89
N VAL A 34 -1.54 -25.27 -4.94
CA VAL A 34 -0.74 -26.48 -5.21
C VAL A 34 -1.56 -27.78 -5.15
N ASN A 35 -2.84 -27.79 -4.73
CA ASN A 35 -3.52 -29.07 -4.47
C ASN A 35 -5.01 -29.26 -4.84
N THR A 36 -5.70 -28.33 -5.52
CA THR A 36 -7.13 -28.57 -5.80
C THR A 36 -7.56 -28.08 -7.19
N SER A 37 -8.05 -29.01 -8.03
CA SER A 37 -8.77 -28.77 -9.30
C SER A 37 -10.16 -28.13 -9.08
N SER A 38 -10.26 -27.21 -8.14
CA SER A 38 -11.52 -26.58 -7.72
C SER A 38 -11.38 -25.07 -7.88
N THR A 39 -12.36 -24.42 -8.50
CA THR A 39 -12.43 -22.95 -8.54
C THR A 39 -12.51 -22.42 -7.11
N GLN A 40 -11.39 -21.96 -6.57
CA GLN A 40 -11.35 -21.30 -5.27
C GLN A 40 -11.65 -19.81 -5.47
N VAL A 41 -12.72 -19.34 -4.86
CA VAL A 41 -12.99 -17.90 -4.74
C VAL A 41 -12.04 -17.37 -3.69
N ILE A 42 -10.98 -16.70 -4.15
CA ILE A 42 -10.02 -16.06 -3.28
C ILE A 42 -10.61 -14.70 -2.88
N THR A 43 -11.08 -14.59 -1.63
CA THR A 43 -11.44 -13.29 -1.06
C THR A 43 -10.18 -12.63 -0.52
N PRO A 44 -9.78 -11.46 -1.04
CA PRO A 44 -8.64 -10.73 -0.50
C PRO A 44 -8.95 -10.32 0.95
N GLN A 45 -8.19 -10.87 1.90
CA GLN A 45 -8.38 -10.58 3.33
C GLN A 45 -7.85 -9.18 3.68
N PHE A 46 -6.88 -8.68 2.92
CA PHE A 46 -6.23 -7.40 3.18
C PHE A 46 -6.69 -6.31 2.20
N GLY A 47 -7.70 -6.57 1.36
CA GLY A 47 -8.17 -5.62 0.35
C GLY A 47 -8.64 -4.28 0.94
N ASN A 48 -9.36 -4.30 2.07
CA ASN A 48 -9.76 -3.06 2.76
C ASN A 48 -8.56 -2.31 3.35
N GLU A 49 -7.62 -3.01 3.97
CA GLU A 49 -6.47 -2.40 4.64
C GLU A 49 -5.46 -1.84 3.62
N MET A 50 -5.27 -2.54 2.48
CA MET A 50 -4.51 -2.02 1.34
C MET A 50 -5.17 -0.80 0.71
N THR A 51 -6.49 -0.80 0.55
CA THR A 51 -7.21 0.34 0.00
C THR A 51 -7.00 1.57 0.88
N HIS A 52 -7.13 1.38 2.20
CA HIS A 52 -6.90 2.45 3.16
C HIS A 52 -5.45 2.97 3.15
N LEU A 53 -4.45 2.07 3.17
CA LEU A 53 -3.04 2.45 3.06
C LEU A 53 -2.73 3.15 1.72
N ASN A 54 -3.39 2.76 0.63
CA ASN A 54 -3.23 3.39 -0.67
C ASN A 54 -3.80 4.81 -0.69
N GLU A 55 -4.98 5.01 -0.09
CA GLU A 55 -5.59 6.33 0.09
C GLU A 55 -4.72 7.25 0.96
N GLU A 56 -4.14 6.71 2.03
CA GLU A 56 -3.23 7.44 2.92
C GLU A 56 -1.95 7.86 2.19
N CYS A 57 -1.34 6.95 1.41
CA CYS A 57 -0.24 7.27 0.51
C CYS A 57 -0.62 8.37 -0.50
N MET A 58 -1.80 8.28 -1.11
CA MET A 58 -2.28 9.28 -2.08
C MET A 58 -2.43 10.66 -1.45
N GLN A 59 -2.97 10.75 -0.23
CA GLN A 59 -3.10 12.01 0.50
C GLN A 59 -1.73 12.61 0.82
N LEU A 60 -0.79 11.81 1.33
CA LEU A 60 0.56 12.27 1.64
C LEU A 60 1.28 12.76 0.37
N ASN A 61 1.12 12.07 -0.76
CA ASN A 61 1.68 12.49 -2.04
C ASN A 61 1.04 13.81 -2.54
N MET A 62 -0.28 13.97 -2.41
CA MET A 62 -0.97 15.21 -2.77
C MET A 62 -0.48 16.39 -1.93
N ILE A 63 -0.25 16.19 -0.63
CA ILE A 63 0.31 17.21 0.26
C ILE A 63 1.72 17.58 -0.18
N LEU A 64 2.56 16.59 -0.51
CA LEU A 64 3.91 16.83 -1.01
C LEU A 64 3.91 17.62 -2.32
N GLU A 65 3.02 17.30 -3.24
CA GLU A 65 2.89 17.97 -4.53
C GLU A 65 2.39 19.41 -4.38
N ALA A 66 1.42 19.63 -3.48
CA ALA A 66 0.93 20.96 -3.15
C ALA A 66 2.01 21.83 -2.46
N MET A 67 2.83 21.22 -1.59
CA MET A 67 3.97 21.90 -0.98
C MET A 67 5.01 22.30 -2.03
N ASP A 68 5.35 21.40 -2.95
CA ASP A 68 6.30 21.66 -4.04
C ASP A 68 5.78 22.76 -4.99
N ALA A 69 4.49 22.70 -5.34
CA ALA A 69 3.84 23.70 -6.20
C ALA A 69 3.66 25.08 -5.53
N SER A 70 3.66 25.14 -4.20
CA SER A 70 3.61 26.40 -3.43
C SER A 70 4.97 27.02 -3.14
N GLU A 71 6.06 26.31 -3.48
CA GLU A 71 7.44 26.76 -3.29
C GLU A 71 8.01 27.47 -4.55
N ASP A 72 7.24 27.55 -5.64
CA ASP A 72 7.48 28.38 -6.85
C ASP A 72 6.81 29.77 -6.75
#